data_AF-A0A1G8V1G9-F1
#
_entry.id   AF-A0A1G8V1G9-F1
#
_cell.length_a   1.000
_cell.length_b   1.000
_cell.length_c   1.000
_cell.angle_alpha   90.00
_cell.angle_beta   90.00
_cell.angle_gamma   90.00
#
_symmetry.space_group_name_H-M   'P 1'
#
loop_
_entity.id
_entity.type
_entity.pdbx_description
1 polymer ?
#
loop_
_entity_poly.entity_id
_entity_poly.type
_entity_poly.pdbx_seq_one_letter_code
_entity_poly.pdbx_strand_id
1 'polypeptide(L)'
;MKNIIIPLLLIINSFQSEQAFIAVAKKLNPEQLDKSINKQDGLFILIKKNSEDFVRIIPPKNSKFELPDSSAKTEAFKYGDFNADGKKDILVYLGACGTGGCMYGLFLNQYKNYYKLAYLDYLKNVEFKIEKNGLWTIKSSEEIEPYNPSKIQITAYKFDKKTYQYKLDSKYLYEDKGGKQ
;
A
#
# COMPACT_ATOMS: atom_id res chain seq x y z
N MET A 1 41.95 -16.83 38.21
CA MET A 1 41.35 -16.35 36.94
C MET A 1 39.84 -16.56 37.06
N LYS A 2 39.06 -15.48 37.11
CA LYS A 2 37.61 -15.50 37.40
C LYS A 2 36.84 -15.71 36.09
N ASN A 3 36.09 -16.79 35.98
CA ASN A 3 35.09 -16.98 34.94
C ASN A 3 33.82 -16.22 35.32
N ILE A 4 33.45 -15.22 34.52
CA ILE A 4 32.17 -14.51 34.65
C ILE A 4 31.22 -15.10 33.59
N ILE A 5 30.17 -15.76 34.07
CA ILE A 5 29.03 -16.19 33.27
C ILE A 5 28.09 -14.98 33.16
N ILE A 6 27.82 -14.51 31.95
CA ILE A 6 26.78 -13.51 31.66
C ILE A 6 25.52 -14.28 31.25
N PRO A 7 24.37 -14.15 31.96
CA PRO A 7 23.12 -14.68 31.44
C PRO A 7 22.53 -13.70 30.43
N LEU A 8 22.28 -14.20 29.23
CA LEU A 8 21.53 -13.53 28.17
C LEU A 8 20.05 -13.49 28.56
N LEU A 9 19.56 -12.34 29.03
CA LEU A 9 18.13 -12.10 29.25
C LEU A 9 17.49 -11.74 27.89
N LEU A 10 16.71 -12.65 27.32
CA LEU A 10 15.96 -12.43 26.07
C LEU A 10 14.47 -12.75 26.28
N ILE A 11 13.82 -11.98 27.13
CA ILE A 11 12.36 -11.87 27.27
C ILE A 11 12.19 -10.42 27.75
N ILE A 12 11.63 -9.45 27.03
CA ILE A 12 10.20 -9.14 26.92
C ILE A 12 10.10 -7.96 25.92
N ASN A 13 9.56 -8.12 24.70
CA ASN A 13 9.34 -6.98 23.77
C ASN A 13 7.87 -6.68 23.46
N SER A 14 6.92 -7.40 24.07
CA SER A 14 5.49 -7.08 23.95
C SER A 14 5.03 -6.06 25.01
N PHE A 15 5.50 -6.19 26.26
CA PHE A 15 5.07 -5.36 27.40
C PHE A 15 5.56 -3.90 27.32
N GLN A 16 6.77 -3.67 26.77
CA GLN A 16 7.29 -2.31 26.56
C GLN A 16 6.43 -1.50 25.58
N SER A 17 5.83 -2.14 24.57
CA SER A 17 5.02 -1.44 23.57
C SER A 17 3.69 -0.93 24.14
N GLU A 18 3.11 -1.69 25.07
CA GLU A 18 1.84 -1.38 25.74
C GLU A 18 2.05 -0.33 26.82
N GLN A 19 3.12 -0.46 27.62
CA GLN A 19 3.52 0.55 28.59
C GLN A 19 3.92 1.88 27.93
N ALA A 20 4.61 1.85 26.79
CA ALA A 20 4.94 3.06 26.04
C ALA A 20 3.68 3.76 25.51
N PHE A 21 2.67 3.01 25.07
CA PHE A 21 1.40 3.58 24.63
C PHE A 21 0.63 4.21 25.80
N ILE A 22 0.59 3.55 26.96
CA ILE A 22 -0.05 4.06 28.18
C ILE A 22 0.67 5.31 28.71
N ALA A 23 2.01 5.33 28.66
CA ALA A 23 2.81 6.48 29.07
C ALA A 23 2.62 7.70 28.16
N VAL A 24 2.48 7.48 26.84
CA VAL A 24 2.18 8.54 25.87
C VAL A 24 0.72 9.00 26.02
N ALA A 25 -0.24 8.09 26.20
CA ALA A 25 -1.65 8.41 26.40
C ALA A 25 -1.90 9.21 27.68
N LYS A 26 -1.18 8.92 28.77
CA LYS A 26 -1.21 9.71 30.02
C LYS A 26 -0.67 11.13 29.86
N LYS A 27 0.12 11.40 28.81
CA LYS A 27 0.75 12.70 28.56
C LYS A 27 -0.04 13.59 27.60
N LEU A 28 -1.08 13.05 26.96
CA LEU A 28 -1.95 13.76 26.03
C LEU A 28 -3.18 14.28 26.75
N ASN A 29 -3.56 15.54 26.51
CA ASN A 29 -4.81 16.10 27.01
C ASN A 29 -6.01 15.37 26.35
N PRO A 30 -7.16 15.16 27.00
CA PRO A 30 -8.38 14.60 26.41
C PRO A 30 -8.73 15.05 24.99
N GLU A 31 -8.57 16.32 24.61
CA GLU A 31 -8.77 16.78 23.22
C GLU A 31 -7.75 16.20 22.22
N GLN A 32 -6.51 15.96 22.64
CA GLN A 32 -5.47 15.36 21.82
C GLN A 32 -5.63 13.85 21.72
N LEU A 33 -6.10 13.21 22.80
CA LEU A 33 -6.47 11.80 22.80
C LEU A 33 -7.67 11.56 21.87
N ASP A 34 -8.71 12.40 21.97
CA ASP A 34 -9.90 12.36 21.13
C ASP A 34 -9.59 12.66 19.66
N LYS A 35 -8.71 13.63 19.36
CA LYS A 35 -8.17 13.82 17.99
C LYS A 35 -7.36 12.63 17.50
N SER A 36 -6.57 11.97 18.36
CA SER A 36 -5.75 10.83 17.96
C SER A 36 -6.58 9.57 17.68
N ILE A 37 -7.73 9.43 18.35
CA ILE A 37 -8.71 8.34 18.17
C ILE A 37 -9.58 8.63 16.94
N ASN A 38 -10.11 9.86 16.78
CA ASN A 38 -10.85 10.28 15.60
C ASN A 38 -10.02 10.21 14.29
N LYS A 39 -8.69 10.38 14.36
CA LYS A 39 -7.80 10.27 13.19
C LYS A 39 -7.70 8.83 12.65
N GLN A 40 -8.15 7.82 13.41
CA GLN A 40 -8.05 6.40 13.07
C GLN A 40 -9.33 5.86 12.42
N ASP A 41 -10.47 6.53 12.62
CA ASP A 41 -11.77 6.10 12.08
C ASP A 41 -11.86 6.12 10.55
N GLY A 42 -10.87 6.73 9.88
CA GLY A 42 -10.74 6.71 8.41
C GLY A 42 -9.64 5.78 7.88
N LEU A 43 -8.97 5.01 8.72
CA LEU A 43 -7.83 4.17 8.32
C LEU A 43 -8.21 2.68 8.23
N PHE A 44 -7.60 2.00 7.26
CA PHE A 44 -7.68 0.57 7.09
C PHE A 44 -6.67 -0.11 8.01
N ILE A 45 -7.02 -1.28 8.53
CA ILE A 45 -6.08 -2.14 9.24
C ILE A 45 -5.67 -3.29 8.31
N LEU A 46 -4.37 -3.47 8.10
CA LEU A 46 -3.84 -4.58 7.31
C LEU A 46 -3.10 -5.57 8.21
N ILE A 47 -3.57 -6.82 8.23
CA ILE A 47 -2.94 -7.92 8.96
C ILE A 47 -2.30 -8.88 7.96
N LYS A 48 -0.98 -9.03 8.06
CA LYS A 48 -0.17 -9.88 7.18
C LYS A 48 0.04 -11.22 7.88
N LYS A 49 -0.05 -12.32 7.14
CA LYS A 49 0.24 -13.66 7.68
C LYS A 49 1.59 -14.12 7.16
N ASN A 50 2.62 -14.16 8.00
CA ASN A 50 4.02 -14.36 7.57
C ASN A 50 4.32 -15.64 6.74
N SER A 51 3.41 -16.63 6.72
CA SER A 51 3.57 -17.87 5.96
C SER A 51 3.10 -17.78 4.50
N GLU A 52 2.38 -16.72 4.12
CA GLU A 52 1.73 -16.56 2.81
C GLU A 52 1.70 -15.07 2.44
N ASP A 53 1.74 -14.69 1.16
CA ASP A 53 1.60 -13.28 0.76
C ASP A 53 0.20 -12.69 1.01
N PHE A 54 -0.64 -13.38 1.80
CA PHE A 54 -1.98 -12.98 2.16
C PHE A 54 -2.01 -11.73 3.05
N VAL A 55 -2.91 -10.81 2.70
CA VAL A 55 -3.15 -9.57 3.43
C VAL A 55 -4.62 -9.48 3.80
N ARG A 56 -4.96 -9.65 5.07
CA ARG A 56 -6.31 -9.35 5.55
C ARG A 56 -6.50 -7.84 5.65
N ILE A 57 -7.47 -7.32 4.90
CA ILE A 57 -7.84 -5.90 4.90
C ILE A 57 -9.10 -5.73 5.75
N ILE A 58 -9.03 -4.85 6.76
CA ILE A 58 -10.17 -4.48 7.58
C ILE A 58 -10.48 -3.01 7.29
N PRO A 59 -11.62 -2.69 6.66
CA PRO A 59 -12.00 -1.31 6.40
C PRO A 59 -12.31 -0.55 7.69
N PRO A 60 -12.23 0.79 7.67
CA PRO A 60 -12.67 1.61 8.80
C PRO A 60 -14.15 1.36 9.12
N LYS A 61 -14.54 1.41 10.40
CA LYS A 61 -15.87 0.97 10.88
C LYS A 61 -17.06 1.60 10.15
N ASN A 62 -16.95 2.86 9.74
CA ASN A 62 -18.02 3.61 9.08
C ASN A 62 -17.82 3.72 7.56
N SER A 63 -16.91 2.92 7.00
CA SER A 63 -16.65 2.88 5.57
C SER A 63 -17.66 2.00 4.85
N LYS A 64 -18.09 2.43 3.66
CA LYS A 64 -18.85 1.61 2.70
C LYS A 64 -17.93 0.79 1.78
N PHE A 65 -16.67 0.63 2.15
CA PHE A 65 -15.71 -0.12 1.35
C PHE A 65 -16.06 -1.61 1.39
N GLU A 66 -16.20 -2.18 0.21
CA GLU A 66 -16.34 -3.61 -0.01
C GLU A 66 -15.19 -4.09 -0.90
N LEU A 67 -14.75 -5.32 -0.68
CA LEU A 67 -13.77 -5.92 -1.58
C LEU A 67 -14.43 -6.15 -2.95
N PRO A 68 -13.71 -5.85 -4.05
CA PRO A 68 -14.24 -5.99 -5.40
C PRO A 68 -14.60 -7.45 -5.74
N ASP A 69 -13.88 -8.39 -5.15
CA ASP A 69 -14.17 -9.82 -5.18
C ASP A 69 -13.95 -10.37 -3.76
N SER A 70 -15.05 -10.69 -3.08
CA SER A 70 -15.01 -11.19 -1.71
C SER A 70 -14.51 -12.64 -1.61
N SER A 71 -14.46 -13.36 -2.74
CA SER A 71 -13.95 -14.73 -2.83
C SER A 71 -12.46 -14.80 -3.14
N ALA A 72 -11.90 -13.72 -3.70
CA ALA A 72 -10.49 -13.63 -4.03
C ALA A 72 -9.62 -13.56 -2.77
N LYS A 73 -8.47 -14.23 -2.86
CA LYS A 73 -7.40 -14.06 -1.89
C LYS A 73 -6.70 -12.72 -2.16
N THR A 74 -6.69 -11.84 -1.17
CA THR A 74 -5.97 -10.57 -1.23
C THR A 74 -4.50 -10.78 -0.94
N GLU A 75 -3.63 -10.37 -1.87
CA GLU A 75 -2.20 -10.69 -1.84
C GLU A 75 -1.33 -9.45 -1.95
N ALA A 76 -0.24 -9.43 -1.18
CA ALA A 76 0.77 -8.40 -1.24
C ALA A 76 1.49 -8.46 -2.60
N PHE A 77 1.17 -7.55 -3.52
CA PHE A 77 1.80 -7.52 -4.83
C PHE A 77 3.15 -6.80 -4.80
N LYS A 78 3.22 -5.66 -4.11
CA LYS A 78 4.44 -4.87 -4.02
C LYS A 78 4.54 -4.14 -2.69
N TYR A 79 5.75 -4.13 -2.13
CA TYR A 79 6.11 -3.22 -1.04
C TYR A 79 7.06 -2.13 -1.54
N GLY A 80 6.90 -0.92 -1.01
CA GLY A 80 7.74 0.24 -1.34
C GLY A 80 7.36 1.44 -0.49
N ASP A 81 8.16 2.51 -0.56
CA ASP A 81 7.80 3.82 -0.01
C ASP A 81 7.22 4.67 -1.15
N PHE A 82 5.94 4.46 -1.43
CA PHE A 82 5.29 4.98 -2.64
C PHE A 82 5.10 6.50 -2.57
N ASN A 83 4.93 7.05 -1.37
CA ASN A 83 4.72 8.48 -1.15
C ASN A 83 5.98 9.21 -0.63
N ALA A 84 7.13 8.52 -0.57
CA ALA A 84 8.42 9.05 -0.13
C ALA A 84 8.37 9.63 1.30
N ASP A 85 7.65 8.98 2.21
CA ASP A 85 7.50 9.42 3.61
C ASP A 85 8.36 8.63 4.61
N GLY A 86 9.19 7.71 4.11
CA GLY A 86 10.08 6.85 4.87
C GLY A 86 9.41 5.62 5.47
N LYS A 87 8.10 5.39 5.22
CA LYS A 87 7.39 4.19 5.68
C LYS A 87 7.19 3.21 4.53
N LYS A 88 7.18 1.92 4.88
CA LYS A 88 6.93 0.85 3.92
C LYS A 88 5.42 0.67 3.73
N ASP A 89 4.95 1.04 2.54
CA ASP A 89 3.60 0.88 2.04
C ASP A 89 3.39 -0.48 1.37
N ILE A 90 2.16 -0.75 0.96
CA ILE A 90 1.79 -2.00 0.29
C ILE A 90 0.75 -1.76 -0.81
N LEU A 91 1.09 -2.21 -2.01
CA LEU A 91 0.14 -2.41 -3.10
C LEU A 91 -0.38 -3.85 -3.00
N VAL A 92 -1.69 -4.00 -2.89
CA VAL A 92 -2.37 -5.28 -2.70
C VAL A 92 -3.16 -5.61 -3.96
N TYR A 93 -2.97 -6.83 -4.47
CA TYR A 93 -3.84 -7.43 -5.46
C TYR A 93 -5.16 -7.84 -4.78
N LEU A 94 -6.28 -7.34 -5.30
CA LEU A 94 -7.61 -7.51 -4.72
C LEU A 94 -8.50 -8.49 -5.50
N GLY A 95 -7.95 -9.21 -6.49
CA GLY A 95 -8.74 -10.07 -7.36
C GLY A 95 -9.51 -9.30 -8.43
N ALA A 96 -10.72 -9.77 -8.74
CA ALA A 96 -11.60 -9.20 -9.76
C ALA A 96 -10.85 -8.97 -11.10
N CYS A 97 -10.27 -10.03 -11.67
CA CYS A 97 -9.54 -9.91 -12.93
C CYS A 97 -10.47 -9.98 -14.14
N GLY A 98 -10.18 -9.16 -15.14
CA GLY A 98 -10.77 -9.19 -16.46
C GLY A 98 -9.75 -8.92 -17.55
N THR A 99 -10.22 -8.68 -18.77
CA THR A 99 -9.35 -8.40 -19.92
C THR A 99 -8.49 -7.14 -19.76
N GLY A 100 -9.00 -6.15 -19.02
CA GLY A 100 -8.32 -4.89 -18.68
C GLY A 100 -7.36 -4.96 -17.49
N GLY A 101 -7.08 -6.15 -16.95
CA GLY A 101 -6.23 -6.33 -15.77
C GLY A 101 -7.01 -6.76 -14.54
N CYS A 102 -6.44 -6.52 -13.36
CA CYS A 102 -7.04 -6.90 -12.08
C CYS A 102 -7.14 -5.70 -11.16
N MET A 103 -7.98 -5.79 -10.13
CA MET A 103 -8.15 -4.70 -9.17
C MET A 103 -6.97 -4.65 -8.19
N TYR A 104 -6.43 -3.46 -7.97
CA TYR A 104 -5.39 -3.22 -6.98
C TYR A 104 -5.77 -2.11 -6.00
N GLY A 105 -5.36 -2.27 -4.74
CA GLY A 105 -5.45 -1.24 -3.72
C GLY A 105 -4.06 -0.82 -3.23
N LEU A 106 -3.70 0.46 -3.35
CA LEU A 106 -2.49 0.99 -2.70
C LEU A 106 -2.82 1.51 -1.31
N PHE A 107 -2.19 0.94 -0.30
CA PHE A 107 -2.35 1.29 1.09
C PHE A 107 -1.06 1.95 1.60
N LEU A 108 -1.13 3.25 1.87
CA LEU A 108 -0.02 4.05 2.39
C LEU A 108 0.03 3.93 3.92
N ASN A 109 1.15 3.47 4.45
CA ASN A 109 1.35 3.24 5.87
C ASN A 109 1.32 4.56 6.63
N GLN A 110 0.42 4.67 7.61
CA GLN A 110 0.35 5.84 8.47
C GLN A 110 1.13 5.58 9.76
N TYR A 111 0.89 4.43 10.39
CA TYR A 111 1.63 3.94 11.55
C TYR A 111 1.29 2.46 11.81
N LYS A 112 2.24 1.68 12.31
CA LYS A 112 2.07 0.24 12.63
C LYS A 112 1.37 -0.52 11.48
N ASN A 113 0.14 -0.97 11.70
CA ASN A 113 -0.70 -1.70 10.76
C ASN A 113 -1.90 -0.88 10.25
N TYR A 114 -1.90 0.44 10.45
CA TYR A 114 -2.94 1.35 9.99
C TYR A 114 -2.49 2.07 8.72
N TYR A 115 -3.35 2.01 7.70
CA TYR A 115 -3.06 2.47 6.36
C TYR A 115 -4.16 3.37 5.81
N LYS A 116 -3.79 4.28 4.92
CA LYS A 116 -4.71 5.07 4.11
C LYS A 116 -4.77 4.47 2.70
N LEU A 117 -5.96 4.16 2.23
CA LEU A 117 -6.17 3.78 0.82
C LEU A 117 -5.93 5.01 -0.06
N ALA A 118 -4.97 4.92 -0.97
CA ALA A 118 -4.54 6.02 -1.82
C ALA A 118 -4.76 5.75 -3.32
N TYR A 119 -5.05 4.50 -3.69
CA TYR A 119 -5.39 4.10 -5.05
C TYR A 119 -6.30 2.87 -4.98
N LEU A 120 -7.34 2.82 -5.81
CA LEU A 120 -8.21 1.67 -6.00
C LEU A 120 -8.73 1.68 -7.44
N ASP A 121 -8.09 0.91 -8.30
CA ASP A 121 -8.52 0.77 -9.69
C ASP A 121 -7.85 -0.45 -10.34
N TYR A 122 -8.25 -0.74 -11.57
CA TYR A 122 -7.67 -1.78 -12.40
C TYR A 122 -6.27 -1.41 -12.89
N LEU A 123 -5.34 -2.36 -12.77
CA LEU A 123 -4.03 -2.29 -13.39
C LEU A 123 -3.74 -3.56 -14.18
N LYS A 124 -3.07 -3.41 -15.33
CA LYS A 124 -2.58 -4.49 -16.19
C LYS A 124 -1.10 -4.25 -16.47
N ASN A 125 -0.30 -5.31 -16.50
CA ASN A 125 1.14 -5.25 -16.78
C ASN A 125 1.83 -4.13 -15.99
N VAL A 126 1.70 -4.21 -14.66
CA VAL A 126 2.02 -3.11 -13.75
C VAL A 126 3.52 -2.85 -13.68
N GLU A 127 3.92 -1.61 -13.87
CA GLU A 127 5.31 -1.16 -13.75
C GLU A 127 5.43 0.00 -12.78
N PHE A 128 6.64 0.17 -12.22
CA PHE A 128 6.93 1.24 -11.27
C PHE A 128 8.16 2.02 -11.70
N LYS A 129 8.11 3.34 -11.53
CA LYS A 129 9.26 4.21 -11.69
C LYS A 129 9.43 5.07 -10.44
N ILE A 130 10.62 5.03 -9.85
CA ILE A 130 10.98 5.93 -8.74
C ILE A 130 11.48 7.24 -9.36
N GLU A 131 10.82 8.34 -9.05
CA GLU A 131 11.18 9.66 -9.54
C GLU A 131 12.34 10.25 -8.72
N LYS A 132 12.97 11.32 -9.23
CA LYS A 132 14.11 11.99 -8.55
C LYS A 132 13.79 12.47 -7.14
N ASN A 133 12.52 12.75 -6.85
CA ASN A 133 12.03 13.19 -5.54
C ASN A 133 11.62 12.01 -4.62
N GLY A 134 11.90 10.77 -5.01
CA GLY A 134 11.57 9.56 -4.29
C GLY A 134 10.15 9.05 -4.49
N LEU A 135 9.23 9.85 -5.04
CA LEU A 135 7.86 9.41 -5.29
C LEU A 135 7.82 8.32 -6.35
N TRP A 136 6.93 7.35 -6.17
CA TRP A 136 6.72 6.31 -7.18
C TRP A 136 5.66 6.78 -8.18
N THR A 137 5.88 6.46 -9.45
CA THR A 137 4.88 6.49 -10.51
C THR A 137 4.42 5.06 -10.75
N ILE A 138 3.11 4.84 -10.77
CA ILE A 138 2.51 3.55 -11.16
C ILE A 138 2.15 3.64 -12.63
N LYS A 139 2.57 2.66 -13.43
CA LYS A 139 2.17 2.53 -14.83
C LYS A 139 1.36 1.25 -15.02
N SER A 140 0.30 1.37 -15.79
CA SER A 140 -0.51 0.27 -16.31
C SER A 140 -0.37 0.26 -17.83
N SER A 141 -0.25 -0.91 -18.43
CA SER A 141 -0.24 -1.05 -19.88
C SER A 141 -1.21 -2.12 -20.36
N GLU A 142 -1.93 -1.78 -21.43
CA GLU A 142 -2.89 -2.69 -22.06
C GLU A 142 -2.81 -2.58 -23.58
N GLU A 143 -2.94 -3.71 -24.25
CA GLU A 143 -3.15 -3.76 -25.70
C GLU A 143 -4.53 -3.14 -26.01
N ILE A 144 -4.59 -2.18 -26.94
CA ILE A 144 -5.88 -1.60 -27.37
C ILE A 144 -6.67 -2.59 -28.23
N GLU A 145 -5.96 -3.38 -29.02
CA GLU A 145 -6.53 -4.43 -29.87
C GLU A 145 -6.06 -5.79 -29.33
N PRO A 146 -6.96 -6.77 -29.12
CA PRO A 146 -6.57 -8.07 -28.60
C PRO A 146 -5.48 -8.72 -29.45
N TYR A 147 -4.41 -9.18 -28.80
CA TYR A 147 -3.26 -9.86 -29.43
C TYR A 147 -2.45 -8.98 -30.39
N ASN A 148 -2.55 -7.66 -30.28
CA ASN A 148 -1.75 -6.72 -31.05
C ASN A 148 -0.73 -6.00 -30.14
N PRO A 149 0.49 -6.55 -29.97
CA PRO A 149 1.51 -5.94 -29.13
C PRO A 149 2.08 -4.63 -29.71
N SER A 150 1.76 -4.29 -30.98
CA SER A 150 2.27 -3.09 -31.63
C SER A 150 1.51 -1.82 -31.23
N LYS A 151 0.37 -1.93 -30.51
CA LYS A 151 -0.44 -0.80 -30.04
C LYS A 151 -0.79 -0.96 -28.57
N ILE A 152 0.01 -0.32 -27.73
CA ILE A 152 -0.12 -0.41 -26.27
C ILE A 152 -0.55 0.94 -25.71
N GLN A 153 -1.67 0.97 -25.01
CA GLN A 153 -2.06 2.10 -24.19
C GLN A 153 -1.29 2.06 -22.88
N ILE A 154 -0.55 3.12 -22.58
CA ILE A 154 0.15 3.30 -21.31
C ILE A 154 -0.59 4.36 -20.51
N THR A 155 -0.98 3.99 -19.29
CA THR A 155 -1.61 4.90 -18.32
C THR A 155 -0.68 5.04 -17.13
N ALA A 156 -0.33 6.28 -16.78
CA ALA A 156 0.53 6.58 -15.63
C ALA A 156 -0.24 7.34 -14.55
N TYR A 157 -0.02 6.94 -13.31
CA TYR A 157 -0.60 7.54 -12.12
C TYR A 157 0.51 8.07 -11.22
N LYS A 158 0.34 9.30 -10.73
CA LYS A 158 1.28 9.94 -9.80
C LYS A 158 0.59 10.33 -8.50
N PHE A 159 1.36 10.32 -7.42
CA PHE A 159 0.90 10.73 -6.11
C PHE A 159 0.64 12.25 -6.04
N ASP A 160 -0.60 12.63 -5.77
CA ASP A 160 -0.99 14.00 -5.44
C ASP A 160 -0.93 14.19 -3.91
N LYS A 161 0.05 14.98 -3.46
CA LYS A 161 0.24 15.30 -2.03
C LYS A 161 -0.92 16.07 -1.41
N LYS A 162 -1.70 16.82 -2.21
CA LYS A 162 -2.82 17.62 -1.68
C LYS A 162 -3.99 16.73 -1.28
N THR A 163 -4.36 15.78 -2.12
CA THR A 163 -5.46 14.84 -1.84
C THR A 163 -4.99 13.57 -1.18
N TYR A 164 -3.67 13.33 -1.17
CA TYR A 164 -3.05 12.12 -0.64
C TYR A 164 -3.54 10.86 -1.35
N GLN A 165 -3.61 10.94 -2.69
CA GLN A 165 -4.10 9.90 -3.58
C GLN A 165 -3.25 9.85 -4.83
N TYR A 166 -3.15 8.68 -5.46
CA TYR A 166 -2.65 8.56 -6.81
C TYR A 166 -3.73 8.98 -7.80
N LYS A 167 -3.37 9.85 -8.75
CA LYS A 167 -4.26 10.36 -9.77
C LYS A 167 -3.68 10.08 -11.15
N LEU A 168 -4.57 10.00 -12.14
CA LEU A 168 -4.18 9.94 -13.54
C LEU A 168 -3.30 11.15 -13.87
N ASP A 169 -2.09 10.87 -14.34
CA ASP A 169 -1.12 11.88 -14.76
C ASP A 169 -1.04 11.95 -16.29
N SER A 170 -0.98 10.78 -16.94
CA SER A 170 -0.94 10.71 -18.40
C SER A 170 -1.54 9.42 -18.91
N LYS A 171 -2.06 9.48 -20.15
CA LYS A 171 -2.56 8.34 -20.90
C LYS A 171 -2.21 8.55 -22.36
N TYR A 172 -1.45 7.63 -22.94
CA TYR A 172 -1.00 7.76 -24.33
C TYR A 172 -0.86 6.39 -25.00
N LEU A 173 -0.95 6.41 -26.33
CA LEU A 173 -0.72 5.25 -27.16
C LEU A 173 0.76 5.18 -27.52
N TYR A 174 1.37 4.03 -27.23
CA TYR A 174 2.66 3.63 -27.75
C TYR A 174 2.43 2.74 -28.98
N GLU A 175 2.95 3.17 -30.12
CA GLU A 175 2.96 2.36 -31.34
C GLU A 175 4.39 1.95 -31.66
N ASP A 176 4.64 0.64 -31.71
CA ASP A 176 5.89 0.15 -32.27
C ASP A 176 5.82 0.28 -33.79
N LYS A 177 6.56 1.25 -34.33
CA LYS A 177 6.58 1.54 -35.77
C LYS A 177 7.41 0.54 -36.58
N GLY A 178 7.86 -0.56 -35.99
CA GLY A 178 8.61 -1.59 -36.70
C GLY A 178 9.91 -0.99 -37.25
N GLY A 179 10.91 -0.87 -36.40
CA GLY A 179 12.25 -0.53 -36.85
C GLY A 179 12.72 -1.57 -37.87
N LYS A 180 12.66 -1.23 -39.15
CA LYS A 180 13.48 -1.89 -40.18
C LYS A 180 14.94 -1.66 -39.78
N GLN A 181 15.59 -2.70 -39.24
CA GLN A 181 17.03 -2.84 -39.37
C GLN A 181 17.34 -3.39 -40.76
#